data_AF-A0A950ZWQ9-F1
#
_entry.id   AF-A0A950ZWQ9-F1
#
_cell.length_a   1.000
_cell.length_b   1.000
_cell.length_c   1.000
_cell.angle_alpha   90.00
_cell.angle_beta   90.00
_cell.angle_gamma   90.00
#
_symmetry.space_group_name_H-M   'P 1'
#
loop_
_entity.id
_entity.type
_entity.pdbx_description
1 polymer ?
#
loop_
_entity_poly.entity_id
_entity_poly.type
_entity_poly.pdbx_seq_one_letter_code
_entity_poly.pdbx_strand_id
1 'polypeptide(L)'
;MAQPGQAVRRARRIARWDEVRQLHADGYSIHRIARELKMSRPTIRRLLATSIAPRNRPAERPRPSGLTSPTLQPFADYLQGRWQAGCTNVAQLERELRAQGYQGSYSLLMQAIQPWRGPRAPLESGQGSRRRRRRVKQVNVRWLCLRPPDQLDASNATHSKIFSTTINRWLVDMDCCSVSVA
;
A
#
# COMPACT_ATOMS: atom_id res chain seq x y z
N MET A 1 -21.86 4.65 18.02
CA MET A 1 -21.79 3.27 17.49
C MET A 1 -20.33 2.91 17.21
N ALA A 2 -19.77 1.92 17.92
CA ALA A 2 -18.36 1.54 17.76
C ALA A 2 -18.12 0.90 16.38
N GLN A 3 -17.16 1.42 15.61
CA GLN A 3 -16.90 0.92 14.26
C GLN A 3 -16.46 -0.56 14.29
N PRO A 4 -17.04 -1.45 13.47
CA PRO A 4 -16.83 -2.91 13.57
C PRO A 4 -15.36 -3.34 13.41
N GLY A 5 -14.56 -2.59 12.64
CA GLY A 5 -13.12 -2.86 12.48
C GLY A 5 -12.28 -2.63 13.75
N GLN A 6 -12.71 -1.73 14.64
CA GLN A 6 -12.01 -1.47 15.89
C GLN A 6 -12.23 -2.59 16.91
N ALA A 7 -13.43 -3.19 16.92
CA ALA A 7 -13.78 -4.32 17.75
C ALA A 7 -12.96 -5.57 17.37
N VAL A 8 -12.85 -5.89 16.07
CA VAL A 8 -12.05 -7.03 15.58
C VAL A 8 -10.57 -6.89 15.94
N ARG A 9 -10.00 -5.70 15.75
CA ARG A 9 -8.59 -5.42 16.11
C ARG A 9 -8.35 -5.56 17.62
N ARG A 10 -9.32 -5.14 18.44
CA ARG A 10 -9.27 -5.30 19.90
C ARG A 10 -9.32 -6.77 20.29
N ALA A 11 -10.27 -7.53 19.77
CA ALA A 11 -10.42 -8.96 20.05
C ALA A 11 -9.14 -9.73 19.72
N ARG A 12 -8.53 -9.49 18.55
CA ARG A 12 -7.25 -10.11 18.16
C ARG A 12 -6.10 -9.79 19.13
N ARG A 13 -6.08 -8.58 19.69
CA ARG A 13 -5.03 -8.19 20.64
C ARG A 13 -5.23 -8.81 22.00
N ILE A 14 -6.48 -8.89 22.47
CA ILE A 14 -6.83 -9.55 23.72
C ILE A 14 -6.47 -11.04 23.63
N ALA A 15 -6.91 -11.73 22.58
CA ALA A 15 -6.59 -13.14 22.36
C ALA A 15 -5.08 -13.43 22.40
N ARG A 16 -4.28 -12.59 21.73
CA ARG A 16 -2.80 -12.70 21.76
C ARG A 16 -2.20 -12.47 23.14
N TRP A 17 -2.79 -11.58 23.94
CA TRP A 17 -2.32 -11.32 25.30
C TRP A 17 -2.67 -12.48 26.22
N ASP A 18 -3.88 -13.03 26.13
CA ASP A 18 -4.30 -14.21 26.88
C ASP A 18 -3.42 -15.41 26.56
N GLU A 19 -3.19 -15.70 25.27
CA GLU A 19 -2.36 -16.82 24.79
C GLU A 19 -0.91 -16.74 25.31
N VAL A 20 -0.32 -15.54 25.32
CA VAL A 20 1.02 -15.32 25.90
C VAL A 20 1.04 -15.61 27.40
N ARG A 21 -0.02 -15.23 28.14
CA ARG A 21 -0.09 -15.45 29.59
C ARG A 21 -0.36 -16.92 29.93
N GLN A 22 -1.21 -17.60 29.16
CA GLN A 22 -1.47 -19.03 29.31
C GLN A 22 -0.17 -19.83 29.14
N LEU A 23 0.53 -19.65 28.02
CA LEU A 23 1.80 -20.36 27.79
C LEU A 23 2.86 -20.06 28.85
N HIS A 24 2.89 -18.83 29.37
CA HIS A 24 3.80 -18.48 30.46
C HIS A 24 3.39 -19.13 31.80
N ALA A 25 2.09 -19.23 32.08
CA ALA A 25 1.57 -19.94 33.24
C ALA A 25 1.85 -21.45 33.16
N ASP A 26 1.85 -22.02 31.95
CA ASP A 26 2.23 -23.40 31.66
C ASP A 26 3.75 -23.64 31.76
N GLY A 27 4.54 -22.64 32.19
CA GLY A 27 5.98 -22.75 32.42
C GLY A 27 6.85 -22.61 31.17
N TYR A 28 6.29 -22.19 30.03
CA TYR A 28 7.08 -22.01 28.81
C TYR A 28 8.01 -20.81 28.94
N SER A 29 9.28 -20.98 28.55
CA SER A 29 10.23 -19.87 28.50
C SER A 29 9.84 -18.85 27.43
N ILE A 30 10.20 -17.58 27.65
CA ILE A 30 9.97 -16.48 26.70
C ILE A 30 10.50 -16.82 25.29
N HIS A 31 11.61 -17.57 25.18
CA HIS A 31 12.15 -18.03 23.90
C HIS A 31 11.23 -19.03 23.19
N ARG A 32 10.62 -19.95 23.93
CA ARG A 32 9.69 -20.94 23.37
C ARG A 32 8.41 -20.24 22.91
N ILE A 33 7.85 -19.36 23.73
CA ILE A 33 6.68 -18.55 23.38
C ILE A 33 6.93 -17.70 22.12
N ALA A 34 8.13 -17.09 21.99
CA ALA A 34 8.51 -16.31 20.81
C ALA A 34 8.50 -17.14 19.52
N ARG A 35 8.98 -18.39 19.58
CA ARG A 35 9.00 -19.31 18.43
C ARG A 35 7.62 -19.82 18.07
N GLU A 36 6.78 -20.08 19.06
CA GLU A 36 5.42 -20.58 18.89
C GLU A 36 4.52 -19.52 18.27
N LEU A 37 4.46 -18.34 18.90
CA LEU A 37 3.55 -17.26 18.51
C LEU A 37 4.10 -16.33 17.42
N LYS A 38 5.34 -16.60 16.95
CA LYS A 38 6.08 -15.75 15.99
C LYS A 38 6.11 -14.28 16.44
N MET A 39 6.29 -14.04 17.74
CA MET A 39 6.35 -12.70 18.31
C MET A 39 7.77 -12.38 18.78
N SER A 40 8.13 -11.09 18.72
CA SER A 40 9.42 -10.65 19.24
C SER A 40 9.47 -10.81 20.77
N ARG A 41 10.62 -11.21 21.30
CA ARG A 41 10.86 -11.34 22.76
C ARG A 41 10.54 -10.04 23.53
N PRO A 42 10.89 -8.83 23.03
CA PRO A 42 10.50 -7.57 23.68
C PRO A 42 8.98 -7.39 23.77
N THR A 43 8.22 -7.83 22.76
CA THR A 43 6.75 -7.79 22.79
C THR A 43 6.20 -8.70 23.89
N ILE A 44 6.70 -9.92 24.00
CA ILE A 44 6.27 -10.88 25.02
C ILE A 44 6.57 -10.34 26.42
N ARG A 45 7.78 -9.83 26.67
CA ARG A 45 8.13 -9.20 27.95
C ARG A 45 7.18 -8.05 28.31
N ARG A 46 6.83 -7.21 27.34
CA ARG A 46 5.89 -6.10 27.53
C ARG A 46 4.48 -6.59 27.86
N LEU A 47 4.01 -7.64 27.19
CA LEU A 47 2.68 -8.22 27.42
C LEU A 47 2.59 -8.87 28.80
N LEU A 48 3.63 -9.59 29.22
CA LEU A 48 3.72 -10.21 30.55
C LEU A 48 3.84 -9.20 31.68
N ALA A 49 4.56 -8.08 31.46
CA ALA A 49 4.67 -6.99 32.42
C ALA A 49 3.35 -6.23 32.64
N THR A 50 2.39 -6.35 31.71
CA THR A 50 1.10 -5.68 31.82
C THR A 50 0.07 -6.64 32.43
N SER A 51 -0.44 -6.33 33.63
CA SER A 51 -1.47 -7.13 34.31
C SER A 51 -2.87 -6.96 33.70
N ILE A 52 -3.08 -5.87 32.95
CA ILE A 52 -4.35 -5.52 32.32
C ILE A 52 -4.30 -5.80 30.82
N ALA A 53 -5.39 -6.35 30.28
CA ALA A 53 -5.52 -6.58 28.84
C ALA A 53 -5.21 -5.30 28.05
N PRO A 54 -4.43 -5.39 26.95
CA PRO A 54 -3.94 -4.21 26.25
C PRO A 54 -5.10 -3.43 25.63
N ARG A 55 -5.43 -2.28 26.24
CA ARG A 55 -6.40 -1.34 25.70
C ARG A 55 -5.89 -0.84 24.34
N ASN A 56 -6.77 -0.61 23.37
CA ASN A 56 -6.46 0.34 22.31
C ASN A 56 -6.11 1.63 23.03
N ARG A 57 -4.83 2.01 23.15
CA ARG A 57 -4.53 3.41 23.46
C ARG A 57 -5.16 4.18 22.31
N PRO A 58 -6.28 4.91 22.53
CA PRO A 58 -6.60 5.94 21.57
C PRO A 58 -5.35 6.83 21.51
N ALA A 59 -5.03 7.38 20.34
CA ALA A 59 -4.08 8.48 20.34
C ALA A 59 -4.60 9.48 21.40
N GLU A 60 -3.80 9.78 22.43
CA GLU A 60 -4.23 10.63 23.57
C GLU A 60 -4.84 11.94 23.09
N ARG A 61 -4.48 12.36 21.88
CA ARG A 61 -5.17 13.36 21.08
C ARG A 61 -5.30 12.83 19.65
N PRO A 62 -6.47 12.34 19.20
CA PRO A 62 -6.66 12.07 17.79
C PRO A 62 -6.42 13.38 17.03
N ARG A 63 -5.59 13.35 15.98
CA ARG A 63 -5.41 14.54 15.14
C ARG A 63 -6.78 14.98 14.63
N PRO A 64 -7.10 16.28 14.71
CA PRO A 64 -8.37 16.76 14.19
C PRO A 64 -8.46 16.40 12.70
N SER A 65 -9.55 15.74 12.31
CA SER A 65 -9.75 15.20 10.97
C SER A 65 -10.95 15.86 10.30
N GLY A 66 -10.89 16.02 8.98
CA GLY A 66 -11.97 16.64 8.21
C GLY A 66 -12.21 18.10 8.62
N LEU A 67 -13.48 18.49 8.77
CA LEU A 67 -13.90 19.86 9.08
C LEU A 67 -13.46 20.34 10.48
N THR A 68 -13.11 19.44 11.39
CA THR A 68 -12.59 19.78 12.71
C THR A 68 -11.12 20.20 12.68
N SER A 69 -10.43 20.05 11.54
CA SER A 69 -9.04 20.50 11.39
C SER A 69 -8.96 22.03 11.40
N PRO A 70 -8.05 22.64 12.18
CA PRO A 70 -7.84 24.09 12.20
C PRO A 70 -7.56 24.68 10.80
N THR A 71 -6.99 23.88 9.90
CA THR A 71 -6.68 24.30 8.53
C THR A 71 -7.88 24.32 7.59
N LEU A 72 -8.93 23.53 7.86
CA LEU A 72 -10.16 23.46 7.04
C LEU A 72 -11.33 24.20 7.67
N GLN A 73 -11.31 24.39 8.98
CA GLN A 73 -12.39 25.02 9.73
C GLN A 73 -12.78 26.41 9.20
N PRO A 74 -11.84 27.30 8.81
CA PRO A 74 -12.19 28.60 8.22
C PRO A 74 -12.91 28.51 6.86
N PHE A 75 -12.76 27.38 6.16
CA PHE A 75 -13.33 27.18 4.83
C PHE A 75 -14.58 26.28 4.84
N ALA A 76 -15.09 25.92 6.02
CA ALA A 76 -16.22 25.01 6.16
C ALA A 76 -17.49 25.54 5.46
N ASP A 77 -17.81 26.82 5.66
CA ASP A 77 -19.00 27.47 5.08
C ASP A 77 -18.89 27.54 3.55
N TYR A 78 -17.71 27.88 3.03
CA TYR A 78 -17.45 27.89 1.59
C TYR A 78 -17.66 26.51 0.96
N LEU A 79 -17.10 25.47 1.59
CA LEU A 79 -17.24 24.10 1.13
C LEU A 79 -18.69 23.63 1.14
N GLN A 80 -19.44 23.97 2.20
CA GLN A 80 -20.86 23.63 2.30
C GLN A 80 -21.68 24.34 1.22
N GLY A 81 -21.44 25.63 0.98
CA GLY A 81 -22.11 26.39 -0.07
C GLY A 81 -21.84 25.81 -1.47
N ARG A 82 -20.58 25.48 -1.78
CA ARG A 82 -20.22 24.85 -3.06
C ARG A 82 -20.82 23.45 -3.21
N TRP A 83 -20.90 22.69 -2.12
CA TRP A 83 -21.52 21.37 -2.11
C TRP A 83 -23.02 21.46 -2.41
N GLN A 84 -23.73 22.41 -1.79
CA GLN A 84 -25.15 22.67 -2.05
C GLN A 84 -25.40 23.17 -3.47
N ALA A 85 -24.46 23.93 -4.05
CA ALA A 85 -24.47 24.32 -5.46
C ALA A 85 -24.19 23.15 -6.44
N GLY A 86 -24.02 21.92 -5.94
CA GLY A 86 -23.82 20.72 -6.77
C GLY A 86 -22.36 20.45 -7.16
N CYS A 87 -21.39 21.20 -6.63
CA CYS A 87 -19.97 20.95 -6.90
C CYS A 87 -19.48 19.71 -6.14
N THR A 88 -19.50 18.55 -6.79
CA THR A 88 -19.06 17.27 -6.20
C THR A 88 -17.61 16.90 -6.51
N ASN A 89 -16.92 17.72 -7.32
CA ASN A 89 -15.53 17.51 -7.72
C ASN A 89 -14.55 18.05 -6.66
N VAL A 90 -13.97 17.15 -5.87
CA VAL A 90 -13.03 17.50 -4.79
C VAL A 90 -11.75 18.16 -5.31
N ALA A 91 -11.27 17.78 -6.50
CA ALA A 91 -10.08 18.39 -7.09
C ALA A 91 -10.35 19.82 -7.57
N GLN A 92 -11.60 20.13 -7.93
CA GLN A 92 -12.00 21.51 -8.20
C GLN A 92 -12.07 22.31 -6.89
N LEU A 93 -12.74 21.78 -5.87
CA LEU A 93 -12.83 22.42 -4.56
C LEU A 93 -11.44 22.68 -3.95
N GLU A 94 -10.50 21.75 -4.11
CA GLU A 94 -9.12 21.94 -3.65
C GLU A 94 -8.43 23.12 -4.37
N ARG A 95 -8.59 23.24 -5.69
CA ARG A 95 -8.00 24.36 -6.44
C ARG A 95 -8.59 25.70 -6.00
N GLU A 96 -9.90 25.75 -5.81
CA GLU A 96 -10.60 26.94 -5.32
C GLU A 96 -10.16 27.31 -3.90
N LEU A 97 -10.03 26.33 -3.01
CA LEU A 97 -9.50 26.51 -1.66
C LEU A 97 -8.05 27.00 -1.67
N ARG A 98 -7.18 26.41 -2.49
CA ARG A 98 -5.77 26.84 -2.60
C ARG A 98 -5.68 28.28 -3.10
N ALA A 99 -6.54 28.69 -4.03
CA ALA A 99 -6.61 30.08 -4.47
C ALA A 99 -7.04 31.05 -3.33
N GLN A 100 -7.82 30.57 -2.35
CA GLN A 100 -8.20 31.32 -1.15
C GLN A 100 -7.20 31.19 0.00
N GLY A 101 -6.03 30.57 -0.22
CA GLY A 101 -4.96 30.45 0.79
C GLY A 101 -4.98 29.16 1.59
N TYR A 102 -5.70 28.12 1.17
CA TYR A 102 -5.66 26.81 1.82
C TYR A 102 -4.29 26.12 1.68
N GLN A 103 -3.67 25.80 2.82
CA GLN A 103 -2.37 25.11 2.91
C GLN A 103 -2.48 23.65 3.38
N GLY A 104 -3.69 23.13 3.56
CA GLY A 104 -3.90 21.75 4.01
C GLY A 104 -3.74 20.70 2.91
N SER A 105 -3.86 19.43 3.30
CA SER A 105 -3.69 18.31 2.37
C SER A 105 -5.00 17.92 1.65
N TYR A 106 -4.88 17.47 0.40
CA TYR A 106 -5.99 16.87 -0.34
C TYR A 106 -6.72 15.77 0.44
N SER A 107 -5.98 14.88 1.11
CA SER A 107 -6.54 13.78 1.90
C SER A 107 -7.44 14.28 3.03
N LEU A 108 -7.09 15.40 3.66
CA LEU A 108 -7.89 16.01 4.72
C LEU A 108 -9.20 16.60 4.17
N LEU A 109 -9.13 17.26 3.01
CA LEU A 109 -10.32 17.75 2.31
C LEU A 109 -11.23 16.58 1.89
N MET A 110 -10.65 15.50 1.38
CA MET A 110 -11.40 14.29 1.02
C MET A 110 -12.09 13.68 2.25
N GLN A 111 -11.41 13.62 3.40
CA GLN A 111 -12.01 13.20 4.67
C GLN A 111 -13.15 14.11 5.12
N ALA A 112 -13.03 15.43 4.92
CA ALA A 112 -14.07 16.40 5.27
C ALA A 112 -15.34 16.23 4.42
N ILE A 113 -15.18 15.91 3.13
CA ILE A 113 -16.28 15.77 2.17
C ILE A 113 -16.89 14.36 2.19
N GLN A 114 -16.16 13.35 2.66
CA GLN A 114 -16.61 11.96 2.67
C GLN A 114 -17.99 11.74 3.34
N PRO A 115 -18.34 12.39 4.46
CA PRO A 115 -19.67 12.26 5.07
C PRO A 115 -20.79 12.84 4.21
N TRP A 116 -20.49 13.81 3.34
CA TRP A 116 -21.47 14.40 2.42
C TRP A 116 -21.69 13.54 1.18
N ARG A 117 -20.73 12.67 0.85
CA ARG A 117 -20.92 11.63 -0.15
C ARG A 117 -21.83 10.57 0.45
N GLY A 118 -23.07 10.54 -0.01
CA GLY A 118 -24.00 9.46 0.32
C GLY A 118 -23.41 8.07 0.04
N PRO A 119 -24.06 7.00 0.52
CA PRO A 119 -23.62 5.63 0.29
C PRO A 119 -23.35 5.44 -1.20
N ARG A 120 -22.14 4.97 -1.53
CA ARG A 120 -21.84 4.61 -2.91
C ARG A 120 -22.83 3.50 -3.29
N ALA A 121 -23.64 3.74 -4.33
CA ALA A 121 -24.50 2.71 -4.87
C ALA A 121 -23.66 1.44 -5.10
N PRO A 122 -24.12 0.26 -4.63
CA PRO A 122 -23.44 -0.99 -4.92
C PRO A 122 -23.18 -1.06 -6.42
N LEU A 123 -21.94 -1.34 -6.80
CA LEU A 123 -21.66 -1.64 -8.20
C LEU A 123 -22.49 -2.88 -8.53
N GLU A 124 -23.51 -2.70 -9.37
CA GLU A 124 -24.27 -3.79 -9.99
C GLU A 124 -23.27 -4.89 -10.39
N SER A 125 -23.46 -6.07 -9.82
CA SER A 125 -22.56 -7.22 -9.90
C SER A 125 -22.49 -7.75 -11.34
N GLY A 126 -21.77 -7.03 -12.21
CA GLY A 126 -21.68 -7.36 -13.63
C GLY A 126 -21.02 -6.30 -14.50
N GLN A 127 -21.03 -5.02 -14.09
CA GLN A 127 -20.47 -3.92 -14.90
C GLN A 127 -19.00 -3.58 -14.56
N GLY A 128 -18.40 -4.32 -13.64
CA GLY A 128 -17.02 -4.17 -13.19
C GLY A 128 -15.99 -4.95 -14.01
N SER A 129 -16.25 -5.28 -15.28
CA SER A 129 -15.19 -5.71 -16.20
C SER A 129 -14.35 -4.50 -16.60
N ARG A 130 -13.62 -3.91 -15.63
CA ARG A 130 -12.42 -3.17 -15.99
C ARG A 130 -11.56 -4.19 -16.69
N ARG A 131 -11.49 -4.12 -18.04
CA ARG A 131 -10.59 -4.88 -18.89
C ARG A 131 -9.36 -5.17 -18.06
N ARG A 132 -9.21 -6.42 -17.58
CA ARG A 132 -8.03 -6.83 -16.82
C ARG A 132 -6.88 -6.41 -17.72
N ARG A 133 -6.19 -5.32 -17.42
CA ARG A 133 -4.96 -4.98 -18.12
C ARG A 133 -4.14 -6.25 -17.96
N ARG A 134 -3.93 -6.97 -19.07
CA ARG A 134 -3.17 -8.22 -19.05
C ARG A 134 -1.90 -7.88 -18.29
N ARG A 135 -1.70 -8.51 -17.12
CA ARG A 135 -0.44 -8.38 -16.40
C ARG A 135 0.61 -8.81 -17.39
N VAL A 136 1.35 -7.86 -17.94
CA VAL A 136 2.53 -8.18 -18.73
C VAL A 136 3.45 -8.89 -17.75
N LYS A 137 3.74 -10.17 -18.00
CA LYS A 137 4.76 -10.89 -17.22
C LYS A 137 6.05 -10.14 -17.44
N GLN A 138 6.56 -9.47 -16.41
CA GLN A 138 7.90 -8.93 -16.47
C GLN A 138 8.87 -10.11 -16.47
N VAL A 139 9.55 -10.32 -17.59
CA VAL A 139 10.60 -11.33 -17.70
C VAL A 139 11.91 -10.64 -17.31
N ASN A 140 12.64 -11.21 -16.35
CA ASN A 140 13.94 -10.66 -15.95
C ASN A 140 14.96 -10.95 -17.07
N VAL A 141 15.27 -9.94 -17.88
CA VAL A 141 16.15 -10.05 -19.05
C VAL A 141 17.55 -10.54 -18.66
N ARG A 142 18.04 -10.19 -17.46
CA ARG A 142 19.32 -10.68 -16.93
C ARG A 142 19.36 -12.20 -16.79
N TRP A 143 18.23 -12.84 -16.51
CA TRP A 143 18.14 -14.29 -16.41
C TRP A 143 18.07 -14.98 -17.78
N LEU A 144 17.56 -14.30 -18.81
CA LEU A 144 17.57 -14.80 -20.19
C LEU A 144 18.98 -14.75 -20.80
N CYS A 145 19.75 -13.69 -20.54
CA CYS A 145 21.12 -13.54 -21.07
C CYS A 145 22.13 -14.52 -20.47
N LEU A 146 21.78 -15.19 -19.37
CA LEU A 146 22.63 -16.21 -18.72
C LEU A 146 22.29 -17.63 -19.17
N ARG A 147 21.30 -17.81 -20.06
CA ARG A 147 20.95 -19.11 -20.64
C ARG A 147 21.63 -19.30 -22.00
N PRO A 148 22.15 -20.50 -22.28
CA PRO A 148 22.58 -20.83 -23.62
C PRO A 148 21.38 -20.89 -24.59
N PRO A 149 21.59 -20.61 -25.88
CA PRO A 149 20.53 -20.33 -26.86
C PRO A 149 19.66 -21.55 -27.21
N ASP A 150 20.11 -22.75 -26.87
CA ASP A 150 19.42 -24.03 -27.06
C ASP A 150 18.22 -24.23 -26.12
N GLN A 151 18.09 -23.41 -25.07
CA GLN A 151 17.06 -23.54 -24.03
C GLN A 151 16.00 -22.42 -24.04
N LEU A 152 15.90 -21.66 -25.14
CA LEU A 152 14.88 -20.63 -25.33
C LEU A 152 13.65 -21.24 -26.01
N ASP A 153 12.56 -21.43 -25.27
CA ASP A 153 11.29 -21.88 -25.83
C ASP A 153 10.59 -20.76 -26.64
N ALA A 154 9.74 -21.15 -27.59
CA ALA A 154 9.03 -20.22 -28.48
C ALA A 154 8.17 -19.17 -27.74
N SER A 155 7.79 -19.44 -26.48
CA SER A 155 7.05 -18.49 -25.64
C SER A 155 7.90 -17.28 -25.20
N ASN A 156 9.23 -17.37 -25.27
CA ASN A 156 10.17 -16.28 -24.99
C ASN A 156 10.76 -15.64 -26.26
N ALA A 157 10.46 -16.19 -27.44
CA ALA A 157 10.99 -15.75 -28.74
C ALA A 157 10.46 -14.36 -29.18
N THR A 158 9.39 -13.84 -28.58
CA THR A 158 8.89 -12.48 -28.91
C THR A 158 9.89 -11.38 -28.55
N HIS A 159 10.84 -11.64 -27.64
CA HIS A 159 11.90 -10.69 -27.27
C HIS A 159 13.15 -10.81 -28.16
N SER A 160 13.26 -11.84 -29.00
CA SER A 160 14.41 -12.08 -29.90
C SER A 160 14.56 -10.99 -30.99
N LYS A 161 13.46 -10.37 -31.43
CA LYS A 161 13.52 -9.27 -32.41
C LYS A 161 14.23 -8.01 -31.90
N ILE A 162 14.35 -7.83 -30.57
CA ILE A 162 15.12 -6.72 -29.99
C ILE A 162 16.63 -7.03 -29.98
N PHE A 163 17.00 -8.31 -29.88
CA PHE A 163 18.40 -8.75 -29.85
C PHE A 163 19.05 -8.86 -31.24
N SER A 164 18.29 -9.21 -32.28
CA SER A 164 18.83 -9.33 -33.65
C SER A 164 19.26 -7.99 -34.28
N THR A 165 18.58 -6.89 -33.98
CA THR A 165 18.88 -5.58 -34.60
C THR A 165 20.07 -4.87 -33.94
N THR A 166 20.41 -5.21 -32.70
CA THR A 166 21.50 -4.55 -31.96
C THR A 166 22.81 -5.36 -31.96
N ILE A 167 22.75 -6.69 -32.09
CA ILE A 167 23.98 -7.51 -32.16
C ILE A 167 24.61 -7.50 -33.56
N ASN A 168 23.83 -7.43 -34.64
CA ASN A 168 24.39 -7.36 -36.00
C ASN A 168 25.06 -6.00 -36.34
N ARG A 169 25.08 -5.03 -35.42
CA ARG A 169 25.89 -3.81 -35.53
C ARG A 169 27.29 -3.95 -34.91
N TRP A 170 27.51 -4.98 -34.08
CA TRP A 170 28.80 -5.24 -33.40
C TRP A 170 29.57 -6.43 -33.96
N LEU A 171 29.06 -7.12 -34.99
CA LEU A 171 29.71 -8.26 -35.63
C LEU A 171 30.15 -7.98 -37.09
N VAL A 172 30.24 -6.69 -37.48
CA VAL A 172 30.78 -6.28 -38.79
C VAL A 172 32.11 -5.50 -38.63
N ASP A 173 32.53 -5.21 -37.39
CA ASP A 173 33.77 -4.45 -37.09
C ASP A 173 34.89 -5.32 -36.43
N MET A 174 34.79 -6.65 -36.52
CA MET A 174 35.81 -7.58 -35.96
C MET A 174 36.59 -8.38 -37.02
N ASP A 175 36.58 -7.97 -38.29
CA ASP A 175 37.36 -8.60 -39.38
C ASP A 175 38.36 -7.63 -40.06
N CYS A 176 39.03 -6.77 -39.29
CA CYS A 176 40.12 -5.92 -39.80
C CYS A 176 41.29 -5.84 -38.80
N CYS A 177 42.04 -6.93 -38.67
CA CYS A 177 43.46 -6.88 -38.30
C CYS A 177 44.11 -8.21 -38.70
N SER A 178 44.59 -8.25 -39.94
CA SER A 178 45.42 -9.32 -40.46
C SER A 178 46.85 -8.79 -40.63
N VAL A 179 47.84 -9.61 -40.23
CA VAL A 179 49.26 -9.62 -40.71
C VAL A 179 50.17 -8.50 -40.13
N SER A 180 51.46 -8.64 -39.75
CA SER A 180 52.52 -9.67 -39.68
C SER A 180 53.60 -9.11 -38.73
N VAL A 181 54.31 -9.94 -37.95
CA VAL A 181 55.74 -10.34 -38.14
C VAL A 181 56.65 -9.29 -38.80
N ALA A 182 57.59 -8.77 -38.02
CA ALA A 182 59.00 -8.57 -38.37
C ALA A 182 59.83 -8.69 -37.08
#